data_AF-A0A6J3C7M6-F1
#
_entry.id   AF-A0A6J3C7M6-F1
#
_cell.length_a   1.000
_cell.length_b   1.000
_cell.length_c   1.000
_cell.angle_alpha   90.00
_cell.angle_beta   90.00
_cell.angle_gamma   90.00
#
_symmetry.space_group_name_H-M   'P 1'
#
loop_
_entity.id
_entity.type
_entity.pdbx_description
1 polymer ?
#
loop_
_entity_poly.entity_id
_entity_poly.type
_entity_poly.pdbx_seq_one_letter_code
_entity_poly.pdbx_strand_id
1 'polypeptide(L)' 'MPLDGASILKGVKRRNAQGAGVWKRVRLKLEGRDPEPARRLPVSDQVEYMISEATSAENLCLMYEGWMAWV' A
#
# COMPACT_ATOMS: atom_id res chain seq x y z
N MET A 1 11.12 33.73 -9.01
CA MET A 1 12.05 32.68 -9.48
C MET A 1 11.33 31.82 -10.51
N PRO A 2 11.82 31.67 -11.75
CA PRO A 2 11.27 30.71 -12.68
C PRO A 2 11.79 29.30 -12.34
N LEU A 3 10.91 28.31 -12.34
CA LEU A 3 11.27 26.91 -12.15
C LEU A 3 12.09 26.45 -13.37
N ASP A 4 13.31 25.96 -13.12
CA ASP A 4 14.20 25.42 -14.15
C ASP A 4 13.62 24.13 -14.76
N GLY A 5 13.88 23.90 -16.05
CA GLY A 5 13.36 22.73 -16.78
C GLY A 5 13.74 21.38 -16.14
N ALA A 6 14.87 21.32 -15.44
CA ALA A 6 15.28 20.12 -14.70
C ALA A 6 14.36 19.80 -13.52
N SER A 7 13.86 20.81 -12.79
CA SER A 7 12.90 20.61 -11.69
C SER A 7 11.55 20.11 -12.18
N ILE A 8 11.09 20.59 -13.33
CA ILE A 8 9.85 20.10 -13.96
C ILE A 8 9.98 18.62 -14.37
N LEU A 9 11.08 18.25 -15.03
CA LEU A 9 11.33 16.86 -15.43
C LEU A 9 11.44 15.92 -14.22
N LYS A 10 12.10 16.36 -13.14
CA LYS A 10 12.14 15.62 -11.86
C LYS A 10 10.73 15.41 -11.30
N GLY A 11 9.89 16.44 -11.32
CA GLY A 11 8.49 16.37 -10.90
C GLY A 11 7.68 15.38 -11.73
N VAL A 12 7.81 15.41 -13.06
CA VAL A 12 7.13 14.48 -13.97
C VAL A 12 7.58 13.03 -13.72
N LYS A 13 8.89 12.79 -13.62
CA LYS A 13 9.45 11.47 -13.34
C LYS A 13 8.98 10.92 -11.99
N ARG A 14 8.89 11.78 -10.96
CA ARG A 14 8.39 11.39 -9.63
C ARG A 14 6.93 10.96 -9.64
N ARG A 15 6.05 11.72 -10.31
CA ARG A 15 4.63 11.35 -10.47
C ARG A 15 4.47 10.04 -11.23
N ASN A 16 5.25 9.82 -12.29
CA ASN A 16 5.22 8.57 -13.05
C ASN A 16 5.64 7.37 -12.18
N ALA A 17 6.69 7.53 -11.38
CA ALA A 17 7.12 6.50 -10.43
C ALA A 17 6.05 6.19 -9.36
N GLN A 18 5.34 7.20 -8.87
CA GLN A 18 4.22 7.01 -7.92
C GLN A 18 3.08 6.22 -8.55
N GLY A 19 2.67 6.59 -9.76
CA GLY A 19 1.64 5.87 -10.51
C GLY A 19 2.03 4.40 -10.78
N ALA A 20 3.27 4.18 -11.21
CA ALA A 20 3.81 2.83 -11.42
C ALA A 20 3.83 2.00 -10.11
N GLY A 21 4.16 2.64 -8.98
CA GLY A 21 4.12 2.03 -7.66
C GLY A 21 2.72 1.59 -7.23
N VAL A 22 1.72 2.46 -7.44
CA VAL A 22 0.31 2.13 -7.16
C VAL A 22 -0.15 0.97 -8.02
N TRP A 23 0.10 1.01 -9.33
CA TRP A 23 -0.26 -0.08 -10.23
C TRP A 23 0.39 -1.41 -9.83
N LYS A 24 1.68 -1.39 -9.48
CA LYS A 24 2.40 -2.59 -9.00
C LYS A 24 1.76 -3.15 -7.73
N ARG A 25 1.41 -2.31 -6.76
CA ARG A 25 0.76 -2.73 -5.50
C ARG A 25 -0.60 -3.35 -5.75
N VAL A 26 -1.44 -2.73 -6.58
CA VAL A 26 -2.76 -3.28 -6.95
C VAL A 26 -2.60 -4.63 -7.63
N ARG A 27 -1.65 -4.74 -8.57
CA ARG A 27 -1.38 -5.99 -9.27
C ARG A 27 -0.95 -7.12 -8.32
N LEU A 28 -0.02 -6.85 -7.39
CA LEU A 28 0.44 -7.87 -6.43
C LEU A 28 -0.71 -8.37 -5.55
N LYS A 29 -1.60 -7.48 -5.09
CA LYS A 29 -2.81 -7.87 -4.36
C LYS A 29 -3.69 -8.82 -5.17
N LEU A 30 -4.02 -8.44 -6.41
CA LEU A 30 -4.90 -9.24 -7.28
C LEU A 30 -4.29 -10.59 -7.70
N GLU A 31 -2.96 -10.66 -7.82
CA GLU A 31 -2.25 -11.90 -8.15
C GLU A 31 -2.07 -12.82 -6.93
N GLY A 32 -2.43 -12.37 -5.71
CA GLY A 32 -2.22 -13.09 -4.46
C GLY A 32 -0.79 -13.09 -3.97
N ARG A 33 -0.01 -12.06 -4.33
CA ARG A 33 1.42 -11.89 -4.02
C ARG A 33 1.67 -10.73 -3.05
N ASP A 34 0.66 -10.41 -2.23
CA ASP A 34 0.70 -9.47 -1.12
C ASP A 34 0.24 -10.27 0.12
N PRO A 35 1.01 -10.30 1.23
CA PRO A 35 2.18 -9.47 1.53
C PRO A 35 3.52 -9.97 0.96
N GLU A 36 3.63 -11.22 0.53
CA GLU A 36 4.90 -11.85 0.10
C GLU A 36 4.97 -11.98 -1.45
N PRO A 37 5.79 -11.17 -2.15
CA PRO A 37 5.86 -11.18 -3.61
C PRO A 37 6.32 -12.51 -4.23
N ALA A 38 7.13 -13.29 -3.49
CA ALA A 38 7.65 -14.58 -3.93
C ALA A 38 6.60 -15.69 -3.86
N ARG A 39 5.54 -15.52 -3.07
CA ARG A 39 4.53 -16.55 -2.81
C ARG A 39 3.17 -16.12 -3.36
N ARG A 40 2.48 -17.05 -4.03
CA ARG A 40 1.09 -16.86 -4.45
C ARG A 40 0.15 -17.51 -3.44
N LEU A 41 -0.69 -16.72 -2.78
CA LEU A 41 -1.69 -17.16 -1.82
C LEU A 41 -3.02 -17.48 -2.50
N PRO A 42 -3.74 -18.54 -2.10
CA PRO A 42 -5.13 -18.72 -2.48
C PRO A 42 -6.00 -17.63 -1.86
N VAL A 43 -7.20 -17.43 -2.39
CA VAL A 43 -8.11 -16.35 -1.94
C VAL A 43 -8.48 -16.50 -0.47
N SER A 44 -8.68 -17.73 0.01
CA SER A 44 -8.96 -18.02 1.43
C SER A 44 -7.90 -17.43 2.35
N ASP A 45 -6.63 -17.68 2.03
CA ASP A 45 -5.49 -17.28 2.87
C ASP A 45 -5.28 -15.76 2.80
N GLN A 46 -5.54 -15.14 1.64
CA GLN A 46 -5.50 -13.68 1.51
C GLN A 46 -6.55 -13.01 2.40
N VAL A 47 -7.77 -13.55 2.42
CA VAL A 47 -8.87 -13.03 3.23
C VAL A 47 -8.58 -13.26 4.71
N GLU A 48 -8.13 -14.45 5.09
CA GLU A 48 -7.75 -14.77 6.47
C GLU A 48 -6.68 -13.83 7.00
N TYR A 49 -5.60 -13.63 6.23
CA TYR A 49 -4.53 -12.68 6.57
C TYR A 49 -5.05 -11.24 6.71
N MET A 50 -5.92 -10.80 5.80
CA MET A 50 -6.47 -9.45 5.85
C MET A 50 -7.32 -9.22 7.09
N ILE A 51 -8.14 -10.21 7.48
CA ILE A 51 -8.95 -10.14 8.69
C ILE A 51 -8.04 -10.14 9.92
N SER A 52 -7.06 -11.05 10.00
CA SER A 52 -6.17 -11.14 11.16
C SER A 52 -5.41 -9.84 11.41
N GLU A 53 -4.89 -9.20 10.36
CA GLU A 53 -4.19 -7.92 10.47
C GLU A 53 -5.13 -6.79 10.88
N ALA A 54 -6.35 -6.76 10.33
CA ALA A 54 -7.35 -5.73 10.63
C ALA A 54 -7.91 -5.84 12.05
N THR A 55 -7.91 -7.03 12.65
CA THR A 55 -8.39 -7.26 14.02
C THR A 55 -7.27 -7.35 15.06
N SER A 56 -6.01 -7.22 14.65
CA SER A 56 -4.87 -7.32 15.56
C SER A 56 -4.84 -6.13 16.52
N ALA A 57 -4.88 -6.39 17.84
CA ALA A 57 -4.78 -5.35 18.85
C ALA A 57 -3.48 -4.54 18.75
N GLU A 58 -2.38 -5.16 18.28
CA GLU A 58 -1.09 -4.50 18.04
C GLU A 58 -1.16 -3.50 16.88
N ASN A 59 -1.94 -3.80 15.84
CA ASN A 59 -2.17 -2.87 14.74
C ASN A 59 -3.17 -1.77 15.14
N LEU A 60 -4.24 -2.15 15.85
CA LEU A 60 -5.30 -1.22 16.25
C LEU A 60 -4.79 -0.13 17.20
N CYS A 61 -3.88 -0.47 18.13
CA CYS A 61 -3.38 0.48 19.13
C CYS A 61 -2.42 1.54 18.55
N LEU A 62 -1.90 1.34 17.33
CA LEU A 62 -1.02 2.28 16.64
C LEU A 62 -1.77 3.28 15.74
N MET A 63 -3.08 3.11 15.59
CA MET A 63 -3.86 4.02 14.76
C MET A 63 -3.96 5.41 15.41
N TYR A 64 -4.13 6.43 14.56
CA TYR A 64 -4.41 7.78 15.02
C TYR A 64 -5.64 7.80 15.94
N GLU A 65 -5.57 8.48 17.08
CA GLU A 65 -6.60 8.48 18.13
C GLU A 65 -8.00 8.81 17.61
N GLY A 66 -8.12 9.73 16.63
CA GLY A 66 -9.41 10.09 16.03
C GLY A 66 -10.07 8.98 15.21
N TRP A 67 -9.38 7.86 14.99
CA TRP A 67 -9.95 6.67 14.36
C TRP A 67 -10.80 5.83 15.33
N MET A 68 -10.68 6.06 16.65
CA MET A 68 -11.49 5.41 17.70
C MET A 68 -11.56 3.89 17.54
N ALA A 69 -10.41 3.23 17.41
CA ALA A 69 -10.29 1.80 17.15
C ALA A 69 -10.91 0.86 18.21
N TRP A 70 -11.31 1.41 19.35
CA TRP A 70 -11.83 0.71 20.53
C TRP A 70 -13.36 0.75 20.65
N VAL A 71 -14.05 1.46 19.76
CA VAL A 71 -15.52 1.58 19.73
C VAL A 71 -16.09 0.58 18.74
#